data_AF-A0A5B7AYQ5-F1
#
_entry.id   AF-A0A5B7AYQ5-F1
#
_cell.length_a   1.000
_cell.length_b   1.000
_cell.length_c   1.000
_cell.angle_alpha   90.00
_cell.angle_beta   90.00
_cell.angle_gamma   90.00
#
_symmetry.space_group_name_H-M   'P 1'
#
loop_
_entity.id
_entity.type
_entity.pdbx_description
1 polymer ?
#
loop_
_entity_poly.entity_id
_entity_poly.type
_entity_poly.pdbx_seq_one_letter_code
_entity_poly.pdbx_strand_id
1 'polypeptide(L)'
;PWQEQAIPYPTSFHPPNLALLESWVGRVRRSRRTTLMLFAGGGGVSSSPNIRRSIRLECENSTGIDNGGGYSKLCDFVDCSNGICGHDPIRFMRPMLQSSFCLQPPGDTPTRRSTFDGILAGCIPVFFEEQTAKSQYGWHLP
;
A
#
# COMPACT_ATOMS: atom_id res chain seq x y z
N PRO A 1 -24.33 3.50 24.02
CA PRO A 1 -23.82 2.36 23.21
C PRO A 1 -22.31 2.52 23.01
N TRP A 2 -21.53 1.51 23.39
CA TRP A 2 -20.07 1.53 23.19
C TRP A 2 -19.79 1.49 21.69
N GLN A 3 -19.27 2.59 21.16
CA GLN A 3 -18.97 2.71 19.74
C GLN A 3 -17.57 2.14 19.52
N GLU A 4 -17.49 0.94 18.94
CA GLU A 4 -16.22 0.32 18.57
C GLU A 4 -15.56 1.19 17.48
N GLN A 5 -14.36 1.68 17.77
CA GLN A 5 -13.56 2.48 16.85
C GLN A 5 -12.39 1.64 16.31
N ALA A 6 -12.19 1.65 15.00
CA ALA A 6 -11.02 1.00 14.43
C ALA A 6 -9.73 1.73 14.85
N ILE A 7 -8.76 0.96 15.32
CA ILE A 7 -7.42 1.46 15.60
C ILE A 7 -6.58 1.27 14.34
N PRO A 8 -5.85 2.31 13.87
CA PRO A 8 -4.87 2.17 12.81
C PRO A 8 -3.95 0.97 13.04
N TYR A 9 -3.72 0.17 12.00
CA TYR A 9 -2.86 -0.99 12.13
C TYR A 9 -1.44 -0.58 12.57
N PRO A 10 -0.82 -1.31 13.50
CA PRO A 10 0.58 -1.11 13.79
C PRO A 10 1.42 -1.41 12.53
N THR A 11 2.40 -0.56 12.28
CA THR A 11 3.35 -0.70 11.16
C THR A 11 4.72 -1.11 11.71
N SER A 12 5.68 -1.43 10.84
CA SER A 12 7.07 -1.66 11.28
C SER A 12 7.85 -0.37 11.54
N PHE A 13 7.22 0.80 11.39
CA PHE A 13 7.89 2.09 11.51
C PHE A 13 7.76 2.65 12.93
N HIS A 14 8.87 2.57 13.68
CA HIS A 14 8.97 3.08 15.04
C HIS A 14 10.28 3.87 15.21
N PRO A 15 10.34 5.14 14.76
CA PRO A 15 11.54 5.96 14.92
C PRO A 15 11.83 6.17 16.41
N PRO A 16 13.05 5.89 16.91
CA PRO A 16 13.36 5.98 18.34
C PRO A 16 13.53 7.44 18.81
N ASN A 17 13.57 8.42 17.90
CA ASN A 17 13.64 9.83 18.21
C ASN A 17 13.12 10.70 17.05
N LEU A 18 12.93 11.98 17.33
CA LEU A 18 12.41 12.97 16.38
C LEU A 18 13.31 13.15 15.15
N ALA A 19 14.64 13.15 15.33
CA ALA A 19 15.57 13.33 14.21
C ALA A 19 15.43 12.23 13.14
N LEU A 20 15.19 10.98 13.56
CA LEU A 20 14.96 9.87 12.62
C LEU A 20 13.58 9.93 11.96
N LEU A 21 12.56 10.42 12.67
CA LEU A 21 11.25 10.72 12.08
C LEU A 21 11.37 11.79 10.99
N GLU A 22 12.04 12.92 11.29
CA GLU A 22 12.26 14.02 10.34
C GLU A 22 13.09 13.58 9.13
N SER A 23 14.13 12.77 9.36
CA SER A 23 14.92 12.16 8.29
C SER A 23 14.05 11.29 7.37
N TRP A 24 13.14 10.49 7.94
CA TRP A 24 12.18 9.70 7.17
C TRP A 24 11.21 10.56 6.37
N VAL A 25 10.60 11.59 6.99
CA VAL A 25 9.72 12.54 6.29
C VAL A 25 10.47 13.21 5.13
N GLY A 26 11.71 13.63 5.35
CA GLY A 26 12.58 14.19 4.31
C GLY A 26 12.85 13.20 3.18
N ARG A 27 13.07 11.92 3.51
CA ARG A 27 13.22 10.84 2.51
C ARG A 27 11.96 10.67 1.68
N VAL A 28 10.79 10.59 2.30
CA VAL A 28 9.50 10.41 1.61
C VAL A 28 9.23 11.58 0.66
N ARG A 29 9.46 12.82 1.11
CA ARG A 29 9.28 14.04 0.30
C ARG A 29 10.20 14.10 -0.94
N ARG A 30 11.42 13.56 -0.82
CA ARG A 30 12.39 13.54 -1.93
C ARG A 30 12.30 12.29 -2.81
N SER A 31 11.49 11.30 -2.42
CA SER A 31 11.41 10.04 -3.16
C SER A 31 10.73 10.27 -4.51
N ARG A 32 11.45 9.93 -5.59
CA ARG A 32 10.93 10.02 -6.96
C ARG A 32 9.93 8.90 -7.23
N ARG A 33 8.74 9.27 -7.69
CA ARG A 33 7.65 8.33 -8.03
C ARG A 33 7.80 7.87 -9.47
N THR A 34 8.56 6.80 -9.67
CA THR A 34 8.84 6.22 -11.00
C THR A 34 7.76 5.23 -11.44
N THR A 35 6.96 4.76 -10.50
CA THR A 35 5.88 3.79 -10.73
C THR A 35 4.53 4.47 -10.48
N LEU A 36 3.56 4.30 -11.39
CA LEU A 36 2.24 4.91 -11.22
C LEU A 36 1.49 4.24 -10.06
N MET A 37 1.32 2.92 -10.11
CA MET A 37 0.59 2.19 -9.07
C MET A 37 1.34 0.94 -8.59
N LEU A 38 1.08 0.52 -7.35
CA LEU A 38 1.66 -0.66 -6.73
C LEU A 38 0.57 -1.48 -6.07
N PHE A 39 0.63 -2.79 -6.24
CA PHE A 39 -0.07 -3.74 -5.39
C PHE A 39 0.95 -4.55 -4.57
N ALA A 40 0.98 -4.33 -3.25
CA ALA A 40 1.76 -5.12 -2.32
C ALA A 40 0.82 -5.97 -1.47
N GLY A 41 0.84 -7.29 -1.67
CA GLY A 41 -0.14 -8.14 -1.02
C GLY A 41 0.08 -9.63 -1.28
N GLY A 42 -0.48 -10.44 -0.38
CA GLY A 42 -0.65 -11.87 -0.59
C GLY A 42 -2.04 -12.20 -1.14
N GLY A 43 -2.15 -13.38 -1.74
CA GLY A 43 -3.39 -13.88 -2.33
C GLY A 43 -3.45 -13.69 -3.85
N GLY A 44 -4.59 -14.03 -4.45
CA GLY A 44 -4.73 -14.08 -5.91
C GLY A 44 -4.22 -15.38 -6.56
N VAL A 45 -3.71 -16.32 -5.76
CA VAL A 45 -3.36 -17.70 -6.18
C VAL A 45 -4.56 -18.65 -6.20
N SER A 46 -5.72 -18.21 -5.70
CA SER A 46 -6.95 -18.98 -5.78
C SER A 46 -7.37 -19.24 -7.23
N SER A 47 -7.90 -20.43 -7.50
CA SER A 47 -8.54 -20.78 -8.76
C SER A 47 -9.80 -19.96 -9.02
N SER A 48 -10.47 -19.47 -7.97
CA SER A 48 -11.65 -18.60 -8.09
C SER A 48 -11.28 -17.17 -8.51
N PRO A 49 -12.04 -16.56 -9.45
CA PRO A 49 -11.86 -15.16 -9.83
C PRO A 49 -12.00 -14.26 -8.62
N ASN A 50 -10.99 -13.42 -8.37
CA ASN A 50 -11.02 -12.41 -7.32
C ASN A 50 -10.22 -11.18 -7.78
N ILE A 51 -10.62 -10.00 -7.29
CA ILE A 51 -10.02 -8.72 -7.69
C ILE A 51 -8.51 -8.65 -7.43
N ARG A 52 -7.99 -9.33 -6.39
CA ARG A 52 -6.54 -9.38 -6.13
C ARG A 52 -5.79 -10.11 -7.25
N ARG A 53 -6.36 -11.21 -7.76
CA ARG A 53 -5.83 -11.94 -8.92
C ARG A 53 -5.89 -11.08 -10.18
N SER A 54 -6.99 -10.40 -10.43
CA SER A 54 -7.11 -9.49 -11.59
C SER A 54 -6.06 -8.38 -11.54
N ILE A 55 -5.92 -7.69 -10.40
CA ILE A 55 -4.88 -6.66 -10.22
C ILE A 55 -3.48 -7.23 -10.45
N ARG A 56 -3.17 -8.40 -9.86
CA ARG A 56 -1.87 -9.05 -10.06
C ARG A 56 -1.59 -9.30 -11.55
N LEU A 57 -2.54 -9.91 -12.26
CA LEU A 57 -2.37 -10.23 -13.68
C LEU A 57 -2.22 -8.97 -14.54
N GLU A 58 -2.99 -7.91 -14.27
CA GLU A 58 -2.86 -6.62 -14.95
C GLU A 58 -1.47 -6.00 -14.70
N CYS A 59 -0.97 -6.09 -13.47
CA CYS A 59 0.35 -5.56 -13.12
C CYS A 59 1.50 -6.38 -13.70
N GLU A 60 1.37 -7.71 -13.78
CA GLU A 60 2.36 -8.59 -14.41
C GLU A 60 2.38 -8.40 -15.93
N ASN A 61 1.23 -8.16 -16.57
CA ASN A 61 1.13 -7.96 -18.02
C ASN A 61 1.41 -6.50 -18.45
N SER A 62 1.47 -5.57 -17.48
CA SER A 62 1.77 -4.17 -17.73
C SER A 62 3.23 -3.98 -18.16
N THR A 63 3.46 -3.93 -19.47
CA THR A 63 4.76 -3.58 -20.08
C THR A 63 4.90 -2.09 -20.40
N GLY A 64 3.86 -1.30 -20.12
CA GLY A 64 3.78 0.10 -20.52
C GLY A 64 4.71 1.02 -19.72
N ILE A 65 5.37 1.92 -20.47
CA ILE A 65 5.89 3.20 -19.97
C ILE A 65 4.75 4.22 -20.15
N ASP A 66 4.57 5.10 -19.17
CA ASP A 66 3.61 6.19 -19.32
C ASP A 66 4.17 7.24 -20.30
N ASN A 67 3.59 7.31 -21.50
CA ASN A 67 4.00 8.23 -22.56
C ASN A 67 3.57 9.70 -22.29
N GLY A 68 2.90 9.99 -21.16
CA GLY A 68 2.43 11.34 -20.82
C GLY A 68 2.68 11.80 -19.38
N GLY A 69 2.71 10.90 -18.40
CA GLY A 69 2.86 11.23 -16.98
C GLY A 69 4.24 10.97 -16.36
N GLY A 70 5.23 10.54 -17.15
CA GLY A 70 6.62 10.43 -16.71
C GLY A 70 6.95 9.22 -15.83
N TYR A 71 6.05 8.25 -15.72
CA TYR A 71 6.30 6.98 -15.02
C TYR A 71 7.03 5.99 -15.93
N SER A 72 8.10 5.39 -15.41
CA SER A 72 8.85 4.33 -16.09
C SER A 72 8.16 2.96 -16.00
N LYS A 73 7.18 2.80 -15.11
CA LYS A 73 6.41 1.57 -14.90
C LYS A 73 4.97 1.92 -14.51
N LEU A 74 3.98 1.36 -15.21
CA LEU A 74 2.57 1.65 -14.87
C LEU A 74 2.12 0.93 -13.59
N CYS A 75 2.31 -0.38 -13.50
CA CYS A 75 2.01 -1.10 -12.26
C CYS A 75 3.17 -1.98 -11.82
N ASP A 76 3.45 -1.97 -10.51
CA ASP A 76 4.33 -2.92 -9.85
C ASP A 76 3.56 -3.85 -8.90
N PHE A 77 4.08 -5.05 -8.71
CA PHE A 77 3.50 -6.06 -7.84
C PHE A 77 4.57 -6.61 -6.89
N VAL A 78 4.26 -6.58 -5.59
CA VAL A 78 5.10 -7.15 -4.53
C VAL A 78 4.36 -8.32 -3.90
N ASP A 79 4.88 -9.53 -4.13
CA ASP A 79 4.30 -10.75 -3.58
C ASP A 79 4.59 -10.88 -2.08
N CYS A 80 3.58 -10.61 -1.26
CA CYS A 80 3.64 -10.76 0.20
C CYS A 80 3.05 -12.08 0.70
N SER A 81 2.90 -13.09 -0.17
CA SER A 81 2.43 -14.42 0.21
C SER A 81 3.38 -15.09 1.22
N ASN A 82 2.86 -16.07 1.96
CA ASN A 82 3.61 -16.81 2.99
C ASN A 82 4.24 -15.95 4.10
N GLY A 83 3.71 -14.74 4.33
CA GLY A 83 4.15 -13.88 5.44
C GLY A 83 5.52 -13.19 5.23
N ILE A 84 6.12 -13.25 4.03
CA ILE A 84 7.48 -12.72 3.79
C ILE A 84 7.58 -11.22 4.12
N CYS A 85 6.55 -10.44 3.79
CA CYS A 85 6.50 -9.01 4.10
C CYS A 85 6.34 -8.72 5.61
N GLY A 86 5.92 -9.68 6.43
CA GLY A 86 5.84 -9.52 7.87
C GLY A 86 7.22 -9.44 8.54
N HIS A 87 8.22 -10.12 7.96
CA HIS A 87 9.58 -10.21 8.49
C HIS A 87 10.59 -9.28 7.80
N ASP A 88 10.29 -8.84 6.58
CA ASP A 88 11.13 -7.91 5.82
C ASP A 88 10.31 -6.71 5.31
N PRO A 89 10.24 -5.61 6.10
CA PRO A 89 9.48 -4.43 5.70
C PRO A 89 10.11 -3.67 4.53
N ILE A 90 11.40 -3.86 4.25
CA ILE A 90 12.07 -3.17 3.13
C ILE A 90 11.48 -3.62 1.80
N ARG A 91 11.02 -4.88 1.72
CA ARG A 91 10.46 -5.50 0.52
C ARG A 91 9.24 -4.78 -0.04
N PHE A 92 8.38 -4.22 0.82
CA PHE A 92 7.25 -3.40 0.38
C PHE A 92 7.51 -1.90 0.52
N MET A 93 8.27 -1.45 1.52
CA MET A 93 8.51 -0.01 1.74
C MET A 93 9.29 0.63 0.59
N ARG A 94 10.27 -0.08 0.02
CA ARG A 94 11.08 0.47 -1.08
C ARG A 94 10.25 0.67 -2.36
N PRO A 95 9.46 -0.32 -2.84
CA PRO A 95 8.51 -0.10 -3.93
C PRO A 95 7.46 0.98 -3.60
N MET A 96 6.91 1.01 -2.38
CA MET A 96 5.93 2.04 -1.99
C MET A 96 6.52 3.45 -2.07
N LEU A 97 7.79 3.66 -1.70
CA LEU A 97 8.47 4.96 -1.86
C LEU A 97 8.62 5.39 -3.33
N GLN A 98 8.59 4.44 -4.26
CA GLN A 98 8.73 4.67 -5.70
C GLN A 98 7.39 4.77 -6.42
N SER A 99 6.28 4.47 -5.74
CA SER A 99 4.94 4.43 -6.31
C SER A 99 4.08 5.61 -5.87
N SER A 100 3.27 6.16 -6.79
CA SER A 100 2.31 7.22 -6.49
C SER A 100 1.05 6.68 -5.81
N PHE A 101 0.50 5.58 -6.33
CA PHE A 101 -0.75 4.99 -5.84
C PHE A 101 -0.54 3.57 -5.32
N CYS A 102 -1.15 3.23 -4.18
CA CYS A 102 -1.06 1.90 -3.57
C CYS A 102 -2.44 1.27 -3.53
N LEU A 103 -2.63 0.22 -4.33
CA LEU A 103 -3.91 -0.48 -4.48
C LEU A 103 -4.23 -1.29 -3.21
N GLN A 104 -5.41 -1.07 -2.64
CA GLN A 104 -5.93 -1.72 -1.44
C GLN A 104 -7.21 -2.50 -1.75
N PRO A 105 -7.13 -3.63 -2.47
CA PRO A 105 -8.28 -4.49 -2.75
C PRO A 105 -8.84 -5.12 -1.46
N PRO A 106 -10.10 -5.60 -1.46
CA PRO A 106 -10.76 -6.15 -0.27
C PRO A 106 -10.10 -7.44 0.22
N GLY A 107 -10.25 -7.73 1.51
CA GLY A 107 -9.80 -9.00 2.08
C GLY A 107 -10.57 -9.48 3.27
N ASP A 108 -9.91 -10.29 4.09
CA ASP A 108 -10.54 -11.02 5.18
C ASP A 108 -11.09 -10.05 6.24
N THR A 109 -10.45 -8.88 6.37
CA THR A 109 -10.88 -7.75 7.19
C THR A 109 -10.97 -6.46 6.37
N PRO A 110 -11.86 -5.51 6.76
CA PRO A 110 -11.97 -4.19 6.13
C PRO A 110 -10.81 -3.25 6.50
N THR A 111 -9.86 -3.72 7.30
CA THR A 111 -8.71 -2.95 7.77
C THR A 111 -7.43 -3.66 7.36
N ARG A 112 -6.40 -2.91 6.95
CA ARG A 112 -5.12 -3.49 6.51
C ARG A 112 -3.93 -2.66 6.94
N ARG A 113 -2.87 -3.37 7.34
CA ARG A 113 -1.56 -2.79 7.61
C ARG A 113 -0.96 -2.06 6.40
N SER A 114 -1.13 -2.63 5.18
CA SER A 114 -0.62 -2.06 3.93
C SER A 114 -1.11 -0.64 3.64
N THR A 115 -2.30 -0.27 4.13
CA THR A 115 -2.83 1.10 4.01
C THR A 115 -1.93 2.11 4.72
N PHE A 116 -1.54 1.81 5.97
CA PHE A 116 -0.71 2.71 6.77
C PHE A 116 0.76 2.68 6.34
N ASP A 117 1.27 1.51 5.93
CA ASP A 117 2.59 1.40 5.30
C ASP A 117 2.67 2.29 4.03
N GLY A 118 1.60 2.30 3.23
CA GLY A 118 1.48 3.21 2.08
C GLY A 118 1.53 4.69 2.47
N ILE A 119 0.74 5.10 3.47
CA ILE A 119 0.76 6.47 4.02
C ILE A 119 2.17 6.86 4.50
N LEU A 120 2.84 5.97 5.24
CA LEU A 120 4.22 6.19 5.73
C LEU A 120 5.24 6.34 4.60
N ALA A 121 5.02 5.67 3.47
CA ALA A 121 5.84 5.79 2.28
C ALA A 121 5.40 6.95 1.35
N GLY A 122 4.33 7.67 1.67
CA GLY A 122 3.73 8.70 0.81
C GLY A 122 3.11 8.14 -0.48
N CYS A 123 2.70 6.88 -0.47
CA CYS A 123 1.97 6.22 -1.54
C CYS A 123 0.46 6.32 -1.26
N ILE A 124 -0.30 6.94 -2.17
CA ILE A 124 -1.71 7.29 -1.98
C ILE A 124 -2.56 6.01 -2.00
N PRO A 125 -3.26 5.65 -0.90
CA PRO A 125 -4.10 4.46 -0.88
C PRO A 125 -5.28 4.57 -1.84
N VAL A 126 -5.50 3.54 -2.66
CA VAL A 126 -6.65 3.40 -3.56
C VAL A 126 -7.51 2.24 -3.07
N PHE A 127 -8.68 2.55 -2.52
CA PHE A 127 -9.59 1.56 -1.94
C PHE A 127 -10.59 1.04 -2.97
N PHE A 128 -10.96 -0.23 -2.83
CA PHE A 128 -11.91 -0.93 -3.71
C PHE A 128 -13.22 -1.31 -3.00
N GLU A 129 -13.36 -0.92 -1.72
CA GLU A 129 -14.53 -1.24 -0.90
C GLU A 129 -14.84 -0.09 0.06
N GLU A 130 -16.12 0.24 0.19
CA GLU A 130 -16.59 1.37 1.00
C GLU A 130 -16.30 1.18 2.49
N GLN A 131 -16.42 -0.04 3.01
CA GLN A 131 -16.13 -0.33 4.41
C GLN A 131 -14.70 0.06 4.76
N THR A 132 -13.72 -0.32 3.92
CA THR A 132 -12.31 0.05 4.10
C THR A 132 -12.11 1.57 3.98
N ALA A 133 -12.76 2.21 3.01
CA ALA A 133 -12.53 3.61 2.68
C ALA A 133 -13.15 4.61 3.66
N LYS A 134 -14.37 4.34 4.15
CA LYS A 134 -15.18 5.33 4.87
C LYS A 134 -15.57 4.92 6.29
N SER A 135 -15.74 3.63 6.55
CA SER A 135 -16.36 3.18 7.80
C SER A 135 -15.37 2.99 8.96
N GLN A 136 -14.10 2.71 8.68
CA GLN A 136 -13.13 2.33 9.73
C GLN A 136 -12.52 3.54 10.45
N TYR A 137 -12.07 4.55 9.71
CA TYR A 137 -11.19 5.60 10.27
C TYR A 137 -11.81 6.99 10.30
N GLY A 138 -13.15 7.10 10.28
CA GLY A 138 -13.84 8.40 10.28
C GLY A 138 -13.45 9.32 11.45
N TRP A 139 -13.08 8.76 12.60
CA TRP A 139 -12.61 9.54 13.77
C TRP A 139 -11.16 10.04 13.64
N HIS A 140 -10.36 9.45 12.74
CA HIS A 140 -8.95 9.79 12.54
C HIS A 140 -8.73 10.68 11.31
N LEU A 141 -9.78 10.93 10.53
CA LEU A 141 -9.75 11.81 9.38
C LEU A 141 -10.27 13.21 9.80
N PRO A 142 -9.71 14.29 9.24
CA PRO A 142 -10.10 15.67 9.57
C PRO A 142 -11.52 16.02 9.12
#